data_AF-A0A4Q5S2N7-F1
#
_entry.id   AF-A0A4Q5S2N7-F1
#
_cell.length_a   1.000
_cell.length_b   1.000
_cell.length_c   1.000
_cell.angle_alpha   90.00
_cell.angle_beta   90.00
_cell.angle_gamma   90.00
#
_symmetry.space_group_name_H-M   'P 1'
#
loop_
_entity.id
_entity.type
_entity.pdbx_description
1 polymer ?
#
loop_
_entity_poly.entity_id
_entity_poly.type
_entity_poly.pdbx_seq_one_letter_code
_entity_poly.pdbx_strand_id
1 'polypeptide(L)'
;MLKPSDHHLPRSAVPASIGPRIRLIRKSRRWSQTKLASKLGVDRRTIIRLEAGQHVPSSHLIHAIEELFDLPKLVPAWPESPRASAPCYGPRVRAARRAANITATAAAASAGVGAATFSRFERGAMIHAIVGAFGAPDEGIRSDALAILLGFIDAAALNAFCMASEQAARQTIRVLTVRAAAPR
;
A
#
# COMPACT_ATOMS: atom_id res chain seq x y z
N MET A 1 -24.26 7.27 3.68
CA MET A 1 -23.79 6.83 2.36
C MET A 1 -22.26 6.70 2.42
N LEU A 2 -21.76 5.55 2.86
CA LEU A 2 -20.32 5.30 2.99
C LEU A 2 -19.78 4.92 1.61
N LYS A 3 -18.86 5.71 1.04
CA LYS A 3 -18.05 5.25 -0.10
C LYS A 3 -17.23 4.05 0.40
N PRO A 4 -17.35 2.85 -0.19
CA PRO A 4 -16.44 1.77 0.17
C PRO A 4 -15.05 2.22 -0.26
N SER A 5 -14.21 2.52 0.73
CA SER A 5 -12.80 2.88 0.56
C SER A 5 -12.17 1.91 -0.42
N ASP A 6 -11.46 2.40 -1.43
CA ASP A 6 -10.75 1.57 -2.41
C ASP A 6 -9.94 0.47 -1.70
N HIS A 7 -10.52 -0.72 -1.61
CA HIS A 7 -9.82 -1.92 -1.14
C HIS A 7 -8.86 -2.28 -2.27
N HIS A 8 -7.65 -1.72 -2.22
CA HIS A 8 -6.55 -2.08 -3.11
C HIS A 8 -6.24 -3.57 -2.93
N LEU A 9 -6.91 -4.40 -3.72
CA LEU A 9 -6.54 -5.78 -3.97
C LEU A 9 -5.12 -5.77 -4.57
N PRO A 10 -4.13 -6.39 -3.90
CA PRO A 10 -2.89 -6.70 -4.60
C PRO A 10 -3.25 -7.65 -5.75
N ARG A 11 -2.82 -7.32 -6.98
CA ARG A 11 -3.14 -8.12 -8.17
C ARG A 11 -2.74 -9.59 -8.02
N SER A 12 -1.74 -9.89 -7.20
CA SER A 12 -1.27 -11.23 -6.87
C SER A 12 -2.28 -12.08 -6.08
N ALA A 13 -3.23 -11.45 -5.37
CA ALA A 13 -4.21 -12.18 -4.56
C ALA A 13 -5.40 -12.70 -5.37
N VAL A 14 -5.60 -12.21 -6.60
CA VAL A 14 -6.69 -12.68 -7.45
C VAL A 14 -6.25 -13.98 -8.14
N PRO A 15 -6.94 -15.11 -7.92
CA PRO A 15 -6.57 -16.36 -8.56
C PRO A 15 -6.66 -16.25 -10.09
N ALA A 16 -5.65 -16.73 -10.81
CA ALA A 16 -5.65 -16.74 -12.28
C ALA A 16 -6.84 -17.52 -12.88
N SER A 17 -7.41 -18.45 -12.12
CA SER A 17 -8.57 -19.27 -12.49
C SER A 17 -9.92 -18.53 -12.44
N ILE A 18 -9.98 -17.29 -11.92
CA ILE A 18 -11.25 -16.56 -11.76
C ILE A 18 -11.96 -16.33 -13.10
N GLY A 19 -11.21 -15.96 -14.14
CA GLY A 19 -11.74 -15.71 -15.49
C GLY A 19 -12.39 -16.94 -16.11
N PRO A 20 -11.66 -18.08 -16.22
CA PRO A 20 -12.23 -19.35 -16.66
C PRO A 20 -13.45 -19.80 -15.85
N ARG A 21 -13.45 -19.61 -14.52
CA ARG A 21 -14.60 -19.94 -13.66
C ARG A 21 -15.83 -19.11 -14.01
N ILE A 22 -15.68 -17.80 -14.17
CA ILE A 22 -16.77 -16.89 -14.59
C ILE A 22 -17.31 -17.29 -15.96
N ARG A 23 -16.43 -17.67 -16.90
CA ARG A 23 -16.84 -18.15 -18.23
C ARG A 23 -17.72 -19.38 -18.13
N LEU A 24 -17.39 -20.35 -17.28
CA LEU A 24 -18.18 -21.56 -17.06
C LEU A 24 -19.57 -21.23 -16.49
N ILE A 25 -19.64 -20.37 -15.47
CA ILE A 25 -20.91 -19.94 -14.85
C ILE A 25 -21.79 -19.19 -15.85
N ARG A 26 -21.20 -18.28 -16.65
CA ARG A 26 -21.94 -17.59 -17.71
C ARG A 26 -22.52 -18.57 -18.73
N LYS A 27 -21.72 -19.56 -19.14
CA LYS A 27 -22.16 -20.58 -20.10
C LYS A 27 -23.24 -21.49 -19.53
N SER A 28 -23.18 -21.88 -18.26
CA SER A 28 -24.23 -22.69 -17.63
C SER A 28 -25.57 -21.96 -17.58
N ARG A 29 -25.54 -20.62 -17.45
CA ARG A 29 -26.73 -19.76 -17.56
C ARG A 29 -27.15 -19.45 -19.01
N ARG A 30 -26.44 -19.98 -20.02
CA ARG A 30 -26.63 -19.69 -21.46
C ARG A 30 -26.58 -18.19 -21.79
N TRP A 31 -25.74 -17.43 -21.10
CA TRP A 31 -25.61 -15.99 -21.35
C TRP A 31 -24.48 -15.69 -22.34
N SER A 32 -24.68 -14.68 -23.20
CA SER A 32 -23.61 -14.12 -24.02
C SER A 32 -22.69 -13.22 -23.17
N GLN A 33 -21.46 -12.96 -23.66
CA GLN A 33 -20.54 -12.02 -23.00
C GLN A 33 -21.15 -10.62 -22.91
N THR A 34 -21.88 -10.18 -23.94
CA THR A 34 -22.61 -8.90 -23.95
C THR A 34 -23.68 -8.84 -22.87
N LYS A 35 -24.42 -9.94 -22.65
CA LYS A 35 -25.45 -10.02 -21.61
C LYS A 35 -24.84 -9.91 -20.21
N LEU A 36 -23.73 -10.61 -19.96
CA LEU A 36 -23.02 -10.50 -18.69
C LEU A 36 -22.47 -9.09 -18.47
N ALA A 37 -21.86 -8.50 -19.50
CA ALA A 37 -21.34 -7.14 -19.47
C ALA A 37 -22.44 -6.12 -19.10
N SER A 38 -23.60 -6.24 -19.74
CA SER A 38 -24.77 -5.38 -19.46
C SER A 38 -25.27 -5.53 -18.03
N LYS A 39 -25.32 -6.76 -17.50
CA LYS A 39 -25.74 -7.03 -16.11
C LYS A 39 -24.77 -6.47 -15.07
N LEU A 40 -23.48 -6.39 -15.40
CA LEU A 40 -22.42 -5.89 -14.52
C LEU A 40 -22.10 -4.40 -14.73
N GLY A 41 -22.75 -3.73 -15.68
CA GLY A 41 -22.47 -2.32 -15.99
C GLY A 41 -21.06 -2.08 -16.54
N VAL A 42 -20.48 -3.04 -17.26
CA VAL A 42 -19.14 -2.93 -17.85
C VAL A 42 -19.17 -3.13 -19.37
N ASP A 43 -18.10 -2.72 -20.05
CA ASP A 43 -17.95 -2.98 -21.48
C ASP A 43 -17.75 -4.48 -21.79
N ARG A 44 -18.26 -4.93 -22.94
CA ARG A 44 -18.11 -6.33 -23.39
C ARG A 44 -16.63 -6.76 -23.46
N ARG A 45 -15.72 -5.87 -23.86
CA ARG A 45 -14.28 -6.13 -23.95
C ARG A 45 -13.68 -6.43 -22.58
N THR A 46 -14.20 -5.83 -21.51
CA THR A 46 -13.80 -6.14 -20.14
C THR A 46 -14.10 -7.60 -19.82
N ILE A 47 -15.30 -8.10 -20.17
CA ILE A 47 -15.67 -9.51 -19.99
C ILE A 47 -14.80 -10.44 -20.84
N ILE A 48 -14.53 -10.08 -22.10
CA ILE A 48 -13.65 -10.88 -22.98
C ILE A 48 -12.26 -11.05 -22.35
N ARG A 49 -11.64 -9.95 -21.93
CA ARG A 49 -10.29 -9.98 -21.33
C ARG A 49 -10.28 -10.67 -19.98
N LEU A 50 -11.33 -10.49 -19.17
CA LEU A 50 -11.49 -11.15 -17.87
C LEU A 50 -11.54 -12.67 -18.06
N GLU A 51 -12.40 -13.17 -18.95
CA GLU A 51 -12.54 -14.61 -19.22
C GLU A 51 -11.27 -15.24 -19.81
N ALA A 52 -10.46 -14.46 -20.52
CA ALA A 52 -9.18 -14.87 -21.07
C ALA A 52 -8.01 -14.76 -20.06
N GLY A 53 -8.24 -14.28 -18.83
CA GLY A 53 -7.19 -14.04 -17.83
C GLY A 53 -6.27 -12.86 -18.13
N GLN A 54 -6.61 -12.04 -19.14
CA GLN A 54 -5.85 -10.86 -19.57
C GLN A 54 -6.22 -9.58 -18.81
N HIS A 55 -7.15 -9.69 -17.87
CA HIS A 55 -7.60 -8.60 -17.02
C HIS A 55 -7.81 -9.10 -15.59
N VAL A 56 -7.05 -8.52 -14.66
CA VAL A 56 -7.27 -8.72 -13.23
C VAL A 56 -8.42 -7.80 -12.81
N PRO A 57 -9.59 -8.35 -12.42
CA PRO A 57 -10.76 -7.55 -12.05
C PRO A 57 -10.52 -6.73 -10.78
N SER A 58 -11.22 -5.61 -10.67
CA SER A 58 -11.25 -4.82 -9.43
C SER A 58 -12.07 -5.54 -8.34
N SER A 59 -11.90 -5.10 -7.10
CA SER A 59 -12.69 -5.59 -5.95
C SER A 59 -14.18 -5.39 -6.18
N HIS A 60 -14.55 -4.21 -6.69
CA HIS A 60 -15.92 -3.88 -7.03
C HIS A 60 -16.50 -4.84 -8.09
N LEU A 61 -15.75 -5.13 -9.16
CA LEU A 61 -16.21 -6.06 -10.19
C LEU A 61 -16.31 -7.50 -9.66
N ILE A 62 -15.40 -7.93 -8.78
CA ILE A 62 -15.49 -9.23 -8.12
C ILE A 62 -16.78 -9.32 -7.28
N HIS A 63 -17.04 -8.33 -6.43
CA HIS A 63 -18.25 -8.32 -5.60
C HIS A 63 -19.53 -8.27 -6.43
N ALA A 64 -19.56 -7.48 -7.50
CA ALA A 64 -20.71 -7.43 -8.41
C ALA A 64 -20.97 -8.80 -9.07
N ILE A 65 -19.92 -9.57 -9.38
CA ILE A 65 -20.05 -10.92 -9.94
C ILE A 65 -20.52 -11.91 -8.87
N GLU A 66 -19.97 -11.83 -7.65
CA GLU A 66 -20.41 -12.63 -6.50
C GLU A 66 -21.90 -12.44 -6.24
N GLU A 67 -22.36 -11.19 -6.19
CA GLU A 67 -23.76 -10.83 -6.00
C GLU A 67 -24.65 -11.27 -7.16
N LEU A 68 -24.24 -11.00 -8.41
CA LEU A 68 -25.03 -11.33 -9.60
C LEU A 68 -25.31 -12.83 -9.75
N PHE A 69 -24.36 -13.66 -9.32
CA PHE A 69 -24.45 -15.12 -9.45
C PHE A 69 -24.72 -15.85 -8.14
N ASP A 70 -24.87 -15.13 -7.03
CA ASP A 70 -25.01 -15.67 -5.67
C ASP A 70 -23.91 -16.69 -5.34
N LEU A 71 -22.66 -16.27 -5.54
CA LEU A 71 -21.49 -17.12 -5.35
C LEU A 71 -20.88 -16.91 -3.96
N PRO A 72 -20.29 -17.96 -3.35
CA PRO A 72 -19.36 -17.74 -2.25
C PRO A 72 -18.16 -16.92 -2.74
N LYS A 73 -17.41 -16.35 -1.80
CA LYS A 73 -16.24 -15.50 -2.10
C LYS A 73 -15.35 -16.12 -3.20
N LEU A 74 -15.23 -15.42 -4.31
CA LEU A 74 -14.36 -15.80 -5.44
C LEU A 74 -12.89 -15.62 -5.09
N VAL A 75 -12.60 -14.69 -4.17
CA VAL A 75 -11.28 -14.48 -3.56
C VAL A 75 -11.38 -14.89 -2.08
N PRO A 76 -10.85 -16.07 -1.69
CA PRO A 76 -11.09 -16.67 -0.36
C PRO A 76 -10.61 -15.79 0.79
N ALA A 77 -9.41 -15.23 0.66
CA ALA A 77 -8.86 -14.25 1.57
C ALA A 77 -8.61 -12.97 0.79
N TRP A 78 -9.32 -11.92 1.17
CA TRP A 78 -8.90 -10.56 0.85
C TRP A 78 -7.73 -10.33 1.79
N PRO A 79 -6.46 -10.43 1.34
CA PRO A 79 -5.39 -10.07 2.24
C PRO A 79 -5.72 -8.64 2.66
N GLU A 80 -5.84 -8.41 3.97
CA GLU A 80 -5.76 -7.05 4.47
C GLU A 80 -4.57 -6.44 3.76
N SER A 81 -4.77 -5.25 3.18
CA SER A 81 -3.71 -4.57 2.42
C SER A 81 -2.41 -4.81 3.16
N PRO A 82 -1.30 -5.20 2.50
CA PRO A 82 -0.04 -5.39 3.21
C PRO A 82 0.29 -4.19 4.11
N ARG A 83 -0.24 -3.00 3.83
CA ARG A 83 -0.22 -1.80 4.70
C ARG A 83 -0.76 -1.98 6.13
N ALA A 84 -1.65 -2.93 6.40
CA ALA A 84 -2.23 -3.14 7.72
C ALA A 84 -1.22 -3.77 8.69
N SER A 85 -0.27 -4.57 8.18
CA SER A 85 0.79 -5.21 8.97
C SER A 85 2.22 -4.88 8.51
N ALA A 86 2.38 -4.16 7.40
CA ALA A 86 3.67 -3.79 6.87
C ALA A 86 4.38 -2.77 7.79
N PRO A 87 5.72 -2.85 7.85
CA PRO A 87 6.57 -1.80 8.38
C PRO A 87 6.09 -0.39 7.98
N CYS A 88 5.68 0.44 8.94
CA CYS A 88 5.13 1.77 8.65
C CYS A 88 6.24 2.84 8.62
N TYR A 89 7.32 2.60 7.87
CA TYR A 89 8.46 3.51 7.80
C TYR A 89 8.05 4.94 7.39
N GLY A 90 7.27 5.09 6.32
CA GLY A 90 6.87 6.41 5.81
C GLY A 90 6.16 7.27 6.85
N PRO A 91 5.01 6.82 7.40
CA PRO A 91 4.31 7.54 8.45
C PRO A 91 5.16 7.78 9.71
N ARG A 92 6.02 6.84 10.10
CA ARG A 92 6.89 6.97 11.28
C ARG A 92 8.02 7.96 11.08
N VAL A 93 8.69 7.92 9.93
CA VAL A 93 9.68 8.93 9.54
C VAL A 93 9.05 10.32 9.53
N ARG A 94 7.83 10.45 9.00
CA ARG A 94 7.09 11.73 9.02
C ARG A 94 6.83 12.22 10.44
N ALA A 95 6.45 11.32 11.35
CA ALA A 95 6.20 11.66 12.75
C ALA A 95 7.49 12.09 13.46
N ALA A 96 8.57 11.32 13.32
CA ALA A 96 9.88 11.67 13.87
C ALA A 96 10.40 13.01 13.34
N ARG A 97 10.26 13.25 12.03
CA ARG A 97 10.65 14.51 11.39
C ARG A 97 9.91 15.72 11.96
N ARG A 98 8.59 15.59 12.15
CA ARG A 98 7.77 16.65 12.74
C ARG A 98 8.12 16.90 14.20
N ALA A 99 8.34 15.84 14.97
CA ALA A 99 8.78 15.94 16.36
C ALA A 99 10.13 16.65 16.49
N ALA A 100 11.03 16.42 15.54
CA ALA A 100 12.33 17.08 15.47
C ALA A 100 12.31 18.46 14.78
N ASN A 101 11.14 19.01 14.43
CA ASN A 101 10.98 20.28 13.73
C ASN A 101 11.74 20.40 12.40
N ILE A 102 11.91 19.28 11.68
CA ILE A 102 12.63 19.23 10.40
C ILE A 102 11.65 19.36 9.23
N THR A 103 12.03 20.12 8.20
CA THR A 103 11.20 20.25 7.00
C THR A 103 11.31 19.00 6.12
N ALA A 104 10.25 18.67 5.37
CA ALA A 104 10.28 17.54 4.45
C ALA A 104 11.37 17.71 3.37
N THR A 105 11.64 18.95 2.96
CA THR A 105 12.69 19.29 2.00
C THR A 105 14.09 19.02 2.55
N ALA A 106 14.36 19.41 3.80
CA ALA A 106 15.65 19.13 4.44
C ALA A 106 15.88 17.62 4.62
N ALA A 107 14.84 16.89 5.05
CA ALA A 107 14.90 15.43 5.15
C ALA A 107 15.11 14.75 3.79
N ALA A 108 14.42 15.22 2.74
CA ALA A 108 14.61 14.71 1.37
C ALA A 108 16.05 14.93 0.86
N ALA A 109 16.60 16.13 1.07
CA ALA A 109 17.97 16.46 0.71
C ALA A 109 18.97 15.55 1.45
N SER A 110 18.80 15.37 2.76
CA SER A 110 19.64 14.47 3.57
C SER A 110 19.50 12.99 3.19
N ALA A 111 18.36 12.60 2.64
CA ALA A 111 18.11 11.27 2.10
C ALA A 111 18.64 11.08 0.66
N GLY A 112 19.15 12.13 0.00
CA GLY A 112 19.63 12.07 -1.38
C GLY A 112 18.52 11.94 -2.42
N VAL A 113 17.30 12.38 -2.12
CA VAL A 113 16.12 12.21 -3.00
C VAL A 113 15.35 13.51 -3.21
N GLY A 114 14.57 13.57 -4.29
CA GLY A 114 13.67 14.69 -4.55
C GLY A 114 12.52 14.78 -3.54
N ALA A 115 12.06 16.01 -3.26
CA ALA A 115 10.98 16.26 -2.30
C ALA A 115 9.67 15.52 -2.64
N ALA A 116 9.34 15.38 -3.93
CA ALA A 116 8.15 14.63 -4.38
C ALA A 116 8.26 13.14 -4.04
N THR A 117 9.44 12.55 -4.24
CA THR A 117 9.74 11.15 -3.91
C THR A 117 9.64 10.91 -2.41
N PHE A 118 10.26 11.78 -1.61
CA PHE A 118 10.18 11.73 -0.15
C PHE A 118 8.75 11.88 0.36
N SER A 119 7.97 12.78 -0.26
CA SER A 119 6.56 13.02 0.06
C SER A 119 5.68 11.78 -0.21
N ARG A 120 5.92 11.03 -1.30
CA ARG A 120 5.22 9.77 -1.58
C ARG A 120 5.59 8.69 -0.56
N PHE A 121 6.86 8.60 -0.20
CA PHE A 121 7.35 7.72 0.86
C PHE A 121 6.66 8.01 2.21
N GLU A 122 6.64 9.27 2.67
CA GLU A 122 6.01 9.64 3.95
C GLU A 122 4.50 9.33 4.03
N ARG A 123 3.82 9.25 2.88
CA ARG A 123 2.40 8.87 2.79
C ARG A 123 2.18 7.35 2.73
N GLY A 124 3.24 6.54 2.76
CA GLY A 124 3.15 5.09 2.56
C GLY A 124 2.73 4.71 1.12
N ALA A 125 2.95 5.62 0.16
CA ALA A 125 2.61 5.41 -1.25
C ALA A 125 3.77 4.79 -2.06
N MET A 126 4.85 4.37 -1.39
CA MET A 126 6.09 3.87 -2.01
C MET A 126 6.84 2.93 -1.05
N ILE A 127 7.55 1.94 -1.61
CA ILE A 127 8.39 1.00 -0.86
C ILE A 127 9.77 1.64 -0.54
N HIS A 128 10.40 1.16 0.53
CA HIS A 128 11.34 1.85 1.42
C HIS A 128 12.79 2.04 0.91
N ALA A 129 13.18 1.40 -0.19
CA ALA A 129 14.56 1.41 -0.71
C ALA A 129 15.07 2.77 -1.22
N ILE A 130 14.20 3.77 -1.34
CA ILE A 130 14.54 5.03 -2.02
C ILE A 130 15.46 5.92 -1.17
N VAL A 131 15.56 5.66 0.14
CA VAL A 131 16.40 6.45 1.05
C VAL A 131 17.87 5.96 1.05
N GLY A 132 18.31 5.22 0.03
CA GLY A 132 19.72 5.01 -0.25
C GLY A 132 19.93 4.06 -1.42
N ALA A 133 20.19 4.63 -2.60
CA ALA A 133 20.69 4.01 -3.84
C ALA A 133 20.45 2.49 -4.02
N PHE A 134 19.56 2.13 -4.95
CA PHE A 134 19.35 0.80 -5.54
C PHE A 134 19.56 -0.41 -4.59
N GLY A 135 18.46 -0.92 -4.04
CA GLY A 135 18.39 -2.12 -3.21
C GLY A 135 17.04 -2.82 -3.34
N ALA A 136 16.97 -4.08 -2.89
CA ALA A 136 15.74 -4.85 -2.93
C ALA A 136 14.63 -4.19 -2.08
N PRO A 137 13.33 -4.38 -2.42
CA PRO A 137 12.21 -3.73 -1.74
C PRO A 137 12.10 -4.01 -0.23
N ASP A 138 12.80 -5.04 0.27
CA ASP A 138 12.73 -5.51 1.65
C ASP A 138 13.86 -4.96 2.54
N GLU A 139 14.78 -4.21 1.95
CA GLU A 139 15.85 -3.55 2.67
C GLU A 139 15.35 -2.19 3.16
N GLY A 140 15.34 -1.97 4.47
CA GLY A 140 14.80 -0.77 5.11
C GLY A 140 15.49 0.55 4.71
N ILE A 141 15.34 1.56 5.54
CA ILE A 141 16.00 2.86 5.35
C ILE A 141 17.53 2.68 5.42
N ARG A 142 18.27 3.21 4.45
CA ARG A 142 19.74 3.09 4.37
C ARG A 142 20.52 4.37 4.68
N SER A 143 19.90 5.55 4.56
CA SER A 143 20.59 6.82 4.81
C SER A 143 20.81 7.06 6.30
N ASP A 144 22.06 6.89 6.74
CA ASP A 144 22.51 7.35 8.06
C ASP A 144 22.37 8.86 8.20
N ALA A 145 22.60 9.62 7.14
CA ALA A 145 22.44 11.07 7.16
C ALA A 145 21.01 11.47 7.52
N LEU A 146 19.99 10.82 6.93
CA LEU A 146 18.60 11.03 7.31
C LEU A 146 18.37 10.64 8.78
N ALA A 147 18.87 9.49 9.19
CA ALA A 147 18.66 9.00 10.56
C ALA A 147 19.25 9.95 11.61
N ILE A 148 20.49 10.38 11.40
CA ILE A 148 21.19 11.36 12.23
C ILE A 148 20.43 12.68 12.25
N LEU A 149 20.00 13.18 11.09
CA LEU A 149 19.22 14.41 10.99
C LEU A 149 17.93 14.30 11.83
N LEU A 150 17.23 13.17 11.77
CA LEU A 150 16.01 12.91 12.56
C LEU A 150 16.28 12.64 14.05
N GLY A 151 17.55 12.56 14.44
CA GLY A 151 17.98 12.43 15.83
C GLY A 151 18.23 11.00 16.31
N PHE A 152 18.32 10.05 15.40
CA PHE A 152 18.76 8.68 15.66
C PHE A 152 20.28 8.56 15.50
N ILE A 153 20.86 7.48 16.00
CA ILE A 153 22.31 7.25 15.93
C ILE A 153 22.73 6.88 14.51
N ASP A 154 21.94 6.02 13.85
CA ASP A 154 22.20 5.49 12.52
C ASP A 154 20.90 4.98 11.85
N ALA A 155 20.99 4.53 10.61
CA ALA A 155 19.88 3.96 9.87
C ALA A 155 19.29 2.72 10.56
N ALA A 156 20.12 1.90 11.24
CA ALA A 156 19.64 0.73 11.97
C ALA A 156 18.69 1.11 13.12
N ALA A 157 19.03 2.12 13.91
CA ALA A 157 18.19 2.66 14.98
C ALA A 157 16.89 3.26 14.42
N LEU A 158 16.95 3.96 13.29
CA LEU A 158 15.76 4.47 12.61
C LEU A 158 14.85 3.34 12.10
N ASN A 159 15.43 2.27 11.55
CA ASN A 159 14.69 1.08 11.14
C ASN A 159 14.02 0.38 12.33
N ALA A 160 14.75 0.19 13.44
CA ALA A 160 14.20 -0.37 14.66
C ALA A 160 13.02 0.44 15.20
N PHE A 161 13.14 1.78 15.20
CA PHE A 161 12.03 2.68 15.53
C PHE A 161 10.84 2.52 14.57
N CYS A 162 11.09 2.40 13.27
CA CYS A 162 10.02 2.21 12.29
C CYS A 162 9.29 0.86 12.43
N MET A 163 9.97 -0.14 12.99
CA MET A 163 9.46 -1.49 13.21
C MET A 163 8.88 -1.72 14.62
N ALA A 164 9.12 -0.80 15.57
CA ALA A 164 8.72 -0.97 16.96
C ALA A 164 7.20 -1.06 17.16
N SER A 165 6.75 -1.47 18.35
CA SER A 165 5.32 -1.36 18.70
C SER A 165 4.85 0.10 18.71
N GLU A 166 3.54 0.32 18.53
CA GLU A 166 2.94 1.67 18.55
C GLU A 166 3.27 2.43 19.84
N GLN A 167 3.29 1.74 20.98
CA GLN A 167 3.64 2.34 22.28
C GLN A 167 5.11 2.79 22.33
N ALA A 168 6.05 1.96 21.88
CA ALA A 168 7.46 2.29 21.83
C ALA A 168 7.76 3.45 20.86
N ALA A 169 7.07 3.47 19.71
CA ALA A 169 7.17 4.56 18.75
C ALA A 169 6.70 5.89 19.33
N ARG A 170 5.53 5.91 20.00
CA ARG A 170 5.02 7.11 20.68
C ARG A 170 5.97 7.65 21.73
N GLN A 171 6.57 6.75 22.52
CA GLN A 171 7.56 7.14 23.52
C GLN A 171 8.80 7.80 22.88
N THR A 172 9.30 7.21 21.78
CA THR A 172 10.44 7.77 21.04
C THR A 172 10.10 9.15 20.44
N ILE A 173 8.92 9.31 19.84
CA ILE A 173 8.44 10.58 19.29
C ILE A 173 8.37 11.66 20.38
N ARG A 174 7.90 11.30 21.58
CA ARG A 174 7.86 12.21 22.73
C ARG A 174 9.26 12.68 23.13
N VAL A 175 10.25 11.78 23.18
CA VAL A 175 11.65 12.12 23.47
C VAL A 175 12.22 13.09 22.43
N LEU A 176 12.01 12.82 21.13
CA LEU A 176 12.45 13.72 20.06
C LEU A 176 11.82 15.11 20.18
N THR A 177 10.53 15.18 20.52
CA THR A 177 9.79 16.45 20.71
C THR A 177 10.38 17.26 21.86
N VAL A 178 10.64 16.63 23.01
CA VAL A 178 11.25 17.31 24.16
C VAL A 178 12.65 17.81 23.82
N ARG A 179 13.45 17.00 23.12
CA ARG A 179 14.81 17.40 22.69
C ARG A 179 14.80 18.59 21.73
N ALA A 180 13.82 18.65 20.83
CA ALA A 180 13.68 19.75 19.88
C ALA A 180 13.17 21.06 20.53
N ALA A 181 12.48 20.95 21.67
CA ALA A 181 11.98 22.10 22.43
C ALA A 181 12.98 22.66 23.46
N ALA A 182 14.08 21.95 23.75
CA ALA A 182 15.13 22.42 24.65
C ALA A 182 15.85 23.64 24.02
N PRO A 183 16.11 24.72 24.80
CA PRO A 183 16.90 25.84 24.31
C PRO A 183 18.30 25.37 23.93
N ARG A 184 18.79 25.82 22.76
CA ARG A 184 20.13 25.53 22.26
C ARG A 184 21.18 26.40 22.93
#